data_AF-A0A6N9BSD8-F1
#
_entry.id   AF-A0A6N9BSD8-F1
#
_cell.length_a   1.000
_cell.length_b   1.000
_cell.length_c   1.000
_cell.angle_alpha   90.00
_cell.angle_beta   90.00
_cell.angle_gamma   90.00
#
_symmetry.space_group_name_H-M   'P 1'
#
loop_
_entity.id
_entity.type
_entity.pdbx_description
1 polymer ?
#
loop_
_entity_poly.entity_id
_entity_poly.type
_entity_poly.pdbx_seq_one_letter_code
_entity_poly.pdbx_strand_id
1 'polypeptide(L)'
;MAEPGSGTEWWASESFWRKCAIFVTAFMAVVLVMLTFHTLTVITAGSEAGRVPAYSVINHRIGYEFDDERNHLVPVIGPVAPLFGEALDEEAARALVDHGKLTVQARNCMNCHTILGNGAY
;
A
#
# COMPACT_ATOMS: atom_id res chain seq x y z
N MET A 1 35.37 34.70 40.84
CA MET A 1 34.01 34.15 41.02
C MET A 1 33.14 34.73 39.93
N ALA A 2 32.75 33.93 38.95
CA ALA A 2 31.88 34.34 37.84
C ALA A 2 30.45 33.87 38.14
N GLU A 3 29.45 34.70 37.86
CA GLU A 3 28.04 34.42 38.17
C GLU A 3 27.44 33.30 37.31
N PRO A 4 26.60 32.42 37.88
CA PRO A 4 25.89 31.40 37.12
C PRO A 4 24.59 31.97 36.53
N GLY A 5 24.55 32.09 35.21
CA GLY A 5 23.30 32.12 34.43
C GLY A 5 22.95 33.46 33.76
N SER A 6 22.93 33.45 32.42
CA SER A 6 21.93 34.17 31.59
C SER A 6 22.05 33.86 30.09
N GLY A 7 22.43 32.63 29.73
CA GLY A 7 22.31 32.13 28.36
C GLY A 7 21.43 30.89 28.36
N THR A 8 20.37 30.86 27.57
CA THR A 8 19.60 29.63 27.34
C THR A 8 20.56 28.53 26.91
N GLU A 9 20.53 27.38 27.58
CA GLU A 9 21.34 26.23 27.21
C GLU A 9 21.22 25.95 25.70
N TRP A 10 22.32 25.67 25.01
CA TRP A 10 22.35 25.60 23.55
C TRP A 10 21.34 24.59 22.97
N TRP A 11 21.17 23.46 23.65
CA TRP A 11 20.24 22.39 23.31
C TRP A 11 18.78 22.75 23.66
N ALA A 12 18.55 23.72 24.55
CA ALA A 12 17.22 24.26 24.86
C ALA A 12 16.91 25.51 24.03
N SER A 13 17.85 25.98 23.19
CA SER A 13 17.66 27.16 22.36
C SER A 13 16.65 26.90 21.23
N GLU A 14 15.85 27.92 20.92
CA GLU A 14 14.92 27.88 19.78
C GLU A 14 15.64 27.54 18.48
N SER A 15 16.85 28.07 18.29
CA SER A 15 17.63 27.85 17.07
C SER A 15 18.01 26.39 16.85
N PHE A 16 18.33 25.66 17.93
CA PHE A 16 18.66 24.24 17.87
C PHE A 16 17.40 23.43 17.51
N TRP A 17 16.31 23.61 18.24
CA TRP A 17 15.07 22.88 18.01
C TRP A 17 14.46 23.18 16.63
N ARG A 18 14.54 24.42 16.15
CA ARG A 18 14.12 24.78 14.80
C ARG A 18 14.90 24.01 13.74
N LYS A 19 16.22 23.92 13.87
CA LYS A 19 17.07 23.15 12.94
C LYS A 19 16.77 21.66 13.01
N CYS A 20 16.61 21.11 14.21
CA CYS A 20 16.22 19.71 14.41
C CYS A 20 14.86 19.41 13.78
N ALA A 21 13.85 20.26 14.00
CA ALA A 21 12.52 20.09 13.42
C ALA A 21 12.56 20.10 11.89
N ILE A 22 13.29 21.06 11.29
CA ILE A 22 13.48 21.12 9.84
C ILE A 22 14.19 19.86 9.34
N PHE A 23 15.27 19.43 10.00
CA PHE A 23 16.04 18.26 9.58
C PHE A 23 15.22 16.98 9.65
N VAL A 24 14.58 16.70 10.80
CA VAL A 24 13.77 15.49 10.99
C VAL A 24 12.60 15.47 10.00
N THR A 25 11.91 16.61 9.83
CA THR A 25 10.78 16.69 8.90
C THR A 25 11.23 16.48 7.45
N ALA A 26 12.30 17.16 7.02
CA ALA A 26 12.82 17.01 5.66
C ALA A 26 13.34 15.59 5.40
N PHE A 27 14.06 15.00 6.36
CA PHE A 27 14.56 13.64 6.26
C PHE A 27 13.41 12.63 6.18
N MET A 28 12.42 12.71 7.08
CA MET A 28 11.28 11.80 7.06
C MET A 28 10.41 11.98 5.82
N ALA A 29 10.30 13.20 5.29
CA ALA A 29 9.64 13.43 4.00
C ALA A 29 10.36 12.71 2.85
N VAL A 30 11.70 12.76 2.81
CA VAL A 30 12.48 12.02 1.79
C VAL A 30 12.29 10.50 1.95
N VAL A 31 12.32 9.98 3.18
CA VAL A 31 12.05 8.57 3.45
C VAL A 31 10.65 8.17 2.96
N LEU A 32 9.63 8.98 3.26
CA LEU A 32 8.26 8.75 2.81
C LEU A 32 8.17 8.73 1.27
N VAL A 33 8.84 9.64 0.58
CA VAL A 33 8.87 9.69 -0.89
C VAL A 33 9.48 8.40 -1.45
N MET A 34 10.62 7.95 -0.93
CA MET A 34 11.26 6.71 -1.37
C MET A 34 10.37 5.49 -1.13
N LEU A 35 9.77 5.39 0.07
CA LEU A 35 8.84 4.31 0.40
C LEU A 35 7.59 4.34 -0.48
N THR A 36 7.14 5.53 -0.91
CA THR A 36 6.00 5.67 -1.81
C THR A 36 6.31 5.04 -3.17
N PHE A 37 7.45 5.36 -3.78
CA PHE A 37 7.83 4.75 -5.06
C PHE A 37 8.02 3.24 -4.95
N HIS A 38 8.71 2.77 -3.91
CA HIS A 38 8.85 1.33 -3.65
C HIS A 38 7.49 0.65 -3.50
N THR A 39 6.57 1.26 -2.76
CA THR A 39 5.21 0.73 -2.57
C THR A 39 4.47 0.66 -3.90
N LEU A 40 4.50 1.72 -4.72
CA LEU A 40 3.89 1.72 -6.04
C LEU A 40 4.42 0.58 -6.92
N THR A 41 5.73 0.32 -6.91
CA THR A 41 6.31 -0.80 -7.65
C THR A 41 5.79 -2.14 -7.15
N VAL A 42 5.65 -2.32 -5.83
CA VAL A 42 5.24 -3.59 -5.23
C VAL A 42 3.73 -3.85 -5.34
N ILE A 43 2.88 -2.82 -5.35
CA ILE A 43 1.41 -2.98 -5.41
C ILE A 43 0.83 -2.89 -6.82
N THR A 44 1.61 -2.45 -7.81
CA THR A 44 1.15 -2.39 -9.20
C THR A 44 0.92 -3.80 -9.74
N ALA A 45 -0.27 -4.05 -10.30
CA ALA A 45 -0.62 -5.30 -10.95
C ALA A 45 0.32 -5.59 -12.13
N GLY A 46 0.85 -6.81 -12.19
CA GLY A 46 1.79 -7.23 -13.23
C GLY A 46 3.17 -6.56 -13.15
N SER A 47 3.51 -5.92 -12.03
CA SER A 47 4.83 -5.35 -11.81
C SER A 47 5.93 -6.41 -11.70
N GLU A 48 7.17 -6.00 -11.98
CA GLU A 48 8.36 -6.84 -11.84
C GLU A 48 8.58 -7.33 -10.40
N ALA A 49 8.04 -6.64 -9.40
CA ALA A 49 8.09 -7.06 -8.01
C ALA A 49 7.27 -8.33 -7.72
N GLY A 50 6.38 -8.75 -8.63
CA GLY A 50 5.71 -10.05 -8.61
C GLY A 50 4.71 -10.27 -7.48
N ARG A 51 4.38 -9.25 -6.68
CA ARG A 51 3.46 -9.39 -5.53
C ARG A 51 1.99 -9.37 -5.92
N VAL A 52 1.61 -8.58 -6.93
CA VAL A 52 0.24 -8.50 -7.44
C VAL A 52 0.24 -9.01 -8.88
N PRO A 53 -0.47 -10.12 -9.18
CA PRO A 53 -0.59 -10.64 -10.53
C PRO A 53 -1.18 -9.62 -11.52
N ALA A 54 -0.96 -9.84 -12.81
CA ALA A 54 -1.62 -9.09 -13.88
C ALA A 54 -3.14 -9.30 -13.85
N TYR A 55 -3.92 -8.39 -14.45
CA TYR A 55 -5.39 -8.41 -14.39
C TYR A 55 -5.99 -9.66 -15.05
N SER A 56 -5.33 -10.20 -16.09
CA SER A 56 -5.71 -11.46 -16.75
C SER A 56 -5.76 -12.68 -15.81
N VAL A 57 -5.25 -12.57 -14.57
CA VAL A 57 -5.42 -13.60 -13.53
C VAL A 57 -6.90 -13.91 -13.24
N ILE A 58 -7.83 -12.99 -13.56
CA ILE A 58 -9.28 -13.22 -13.45
C ILE A 58 -9.78 -14.41 -14.28
N ASN A 59 -9.01 -14.83 -15.29
CA ASN A 59 -9.31 -16.00 -16.10
C ASN A 59 -8.96 -17.32 -15.43
N HIS A 60 -8.38 -17.29 -14.23
CA HIS A 60 -7.94 -18.46 -13.50
C HIS A 60 -8.74 -18.63 -12.21
N ARG A 61 -8.89 -19.88 -11.79
CA ARG A 61 -9.39 -20.17 -10.44
C ARG A 61 -8.36 -19.70 -9.42
N ILE A 62 -8.78 -18.91 -8.43
CA ILE A 62 -7.94 -18.52 -7.30
C ILE A 62 -8.30 -19.41 -6.11
N GLY A 63 -7.35 -20.25 -5.69
CA GLY A 63 -7.43 -21.03 -4.46
C GLY A 63 -6.70 -20.35 -3.32
N TYR A 64 -6.83 -20.90 -2.11
CA TYR A 64 -5.99 -20.56 -0.97
C TYR A 64 -5.45 -21.85 -0.36
N GLU A 65 -4.14 -21.92 -0.18
CA GLU A 65 -3.45 -23.05 0.44
C GLU A 65 -2.65 -22.56 1.64
N PHE A 66 -2.50 -23.42 2.64
CA PHE A 66 -1.74 -23.07 3.84
C PHE A 66 -0.24 -23.18 3.53
N ASP A 67 0.48 -22.09 3.75
CA ASP A 67 1.92 -22.01 3.64
C ASP A 67 2.54 -22.19 5.03
N ASP A 68 3.22 -23.32 5.25
CA ASP A 68 3.83 -23.66 6.55
C ASP A 68 4.98 -22.71 6.93
N GLU A 69 5.71 -22.16 5.95
CA GLU A 69 6.82 -21.23 6.22
C GLU A 69 6.29 -19.88 6.68
N ARG A 70 5.19 -19.42 6.06
CA ARG A 70 4.56 -18.13 6.37
C ARG A 70 3.47 -18.23 7.44
N ASN A 71 3.10 -19.46 7.82
CA ASN A 71 2.07 -19.78 8.80
C ASN A 71 0.73 -19.08 8.49
N HIS A 72 0.35 -19.01 7.21
CA HIS A 72 -0.91 -18.39 6.76
C HIS A 72 -1.42 -18.96 5.44
N LEU A 73 -2.69 -18.71 5.12
CA LEU A 73 -3.26 -19.04 3.81
C LEU A 73 -2.74 -18.07 2.74
N VAL A 74 -2.17 -18.59 1.67
CA VAL A 74 -1.68 -17.83 0.51
C VAL A 74 -2.51 -18.13 -0.73
N PRO A 75 -2.72 -17.14 -1.63
CA PRO A 75 -3.44 -17.37 -2.86
C PRO A 75 -2.62 -18.23 -3.83
N VAL A 76 -3.26 -19.22 -4.45
CA VAL A 76 -2.67 -20.09 -5.48
C VAL A 76 -3.45 -19.93 -6.78
N ILE A 77 -2.74 -19.66 -7.87
CA ILE A 77 -3.33 -19.52 -9.21
C ILE A 77 -3.50 -20.91 -9.81
N GLY A 78 -4.76 -21.30 -10.00
CA GLY A 78 -5.15 -22.59 -10.52
C GLY A 78 -5.39 -22.61 -12.04
N PRO A 79 -6.13 -23.62 -12.54
CA PRO A 79 -6.41 -23.76 -13.97
C PRO A 79 -7.28 -22.62 -14.50
N VAL A 80 -7.28 -22.49 -15.84
CA VAL A 80 -8.13 -21.53 -16.55
C VAL A 80 -9.61 -21.84 -16.26
N ALA A 81 -10.30 -20.84 -15.71
CA ALA A 81 -11.71 -20.88 -15.32
C ALA A 81 -12.30 -19.45 -15.45
N PRO A 82 -12.68 -19.01 -16.66
CA PRO A 82 -13.12 -17.64 -16.90
C PRO A 82 -14.45 -17.33 -16.20
N LEU A 83 -14.54 -16.17 -15.55
CA LEU A 83 -15.65 -15.78 -14.67
C LEU A 83 -17.02 -15.73 -15.38
N PHE A 84 -17.05 -15.44 -16.69
CA PHE A 84 -18.27 -15.32 -17.49
C PHE A 84 -18.30 -16.26 -18.71
N GLY A 85 -17.50 -17.33 -18.69
CA GLY A 85 -17.39 -18.28 -19.80
C GLY A 85 -16.54 -17.78 -20.98
N GLU A 86 -16.08 -16.52 -20.94
CA GLU A 86 -15.17 -15.93 -21.90
C GLU A 86 -13.88 -15.48 -21.20
N ALA A 87 -12.74 -15.80 -21.79
CA ALA A 87 -11.44 -15.34 -21.30
C ALA A 87 -11.23 -13.87 -21.72
N LEU A 88 -10.93 -13.02 -20.75
CA LEU A 88 -10.66 -11.61 -20.97
C LEU A 88 -9.17 -11.41 -21.28
N ASP A 89 -8.84 -10.57 -22.26
CA ASP A 89 -7.48 -10.08 -22.39
C ASP A 89 -7.13 -9.12 -21.24
N GLU A 90 -5.87 -8.69 -21.18
CA GLU A 90 -5.36 -7.85 -20.09
C GLU A 90 -6.10 -6.50 -20.00
N GLU A 91 -6.46 -5.92 -21.14
CA GLU A 91 -7.15 -4.62 -21.20
C GLU A 91 -8.60 -4.74 -20.73
N ALA A 92 -9.33 -5.74 -21.21
CA ALA A 92 -10.70 -6.02 -20.81
C ALA A 92 -10.77 -6.44 -19.33
N ALA A 93 -9.82 -7.25 -18.85
CA ALA A 93 -9.72 -7.63 -17.45
C ALA A 93 -9.47 -6.42 -16.55
N ARG A 94 -8.56 -5.52 -16.95
CA ARG A 94 -8.31 -4.26 -16.24
C ARG A 94 -9.55 -3.38 -16.20
N ALA A 95 -10.21 -3.18 -17.34
CA ALA A 95 -11.43 -2.37 -17.43
C ALA A 95 -12.54 -2.91 -16.51
N LEU A 96 -12.70 -4.23 -16.43
CA LEU A 96 -13.67 -4.86 -15.54
C LEU A 96 -13.33 -4.62 -14.05
N VAL A 97 -12.07 -4.78 -13.66
CA VAL A 97 -11.63 -4.52 -12.27
C VAL A 97 -11.78 -3.04 -11.91
N ASP A 98 -11.42 -2.13 -12.81
CA ASP A 98 -11.59 -0.69 -12.63
C ASP A 98 -13.08 -0.32 -12.47
N HIS A 99 -13.97 -0.94 -13.27
CA HIS A 99 -15.41 -0.75 -13.14
C HIS A 99 -15.94 -1.26 -11.79
N GLY A 100 -15.49 -2.44 -11.35
CA GLY A 100 -15.81 -2.99 -10.03
C GLY A 100 -15.37 -2.06 -8.90
N LYS A 101 -14.14 -1.54 -8.96
CA LYS A 101 -13.60 -0.56 -8.00
C LYS A 101 -14.45 0.70 -7.94
N LEU A 102 -14.80 1.29 -9.09
CA LEU A 102 -15.67 2.46 -9.16
C LEU A 102 -17.06 2.18 -8.59
N THR A 103 -17.60 0.99 -8.82
CA THR A 103 -18.90 0.57 -8.28
C THR A 103 -18.87 0.49 -6.75
N VAL A 104 -17.83 -0.14 -6.19
CA VAL A 104 -17.61 -0.21 -4.73
C VAL A 104 -17.52 1.19 -4.12
N GLN A 105 -16.80 2.10 -4.78
CA GLN A 105 -16.67 3.50 -4.33
C GLN A 105 -17.98 4.27 -4.44
N ALA A 106 -18.70 4.15 -5.57
CA ALA A 106 -19.96 4.83 -5.81
C ALA A 106 -21.08 4.39 -4.85
N ARG A 107 -21.01 3.15 -4.35
CA ARG A 107 -21.93 2.61 -3.34
C ARG A 107 -21.46 2.84 -1.92
N ASN A 108 -20.34 3.56 -1.73
CA ASN A 108 -19.78 3.88 -0.42
C ASN A 108 -19.57 2.64 0.45
N CYS A 109 -19.16 1.52 -0.16
CA CYS A 109 -19.09 0.23 0.52
C CYS A 109 -18.13 0.24 1.72
N MET A 110 -17.07 1.06 1.70
CA MET A 110 -16.14 1.18 2.82
C MET A 110 -16.76 1.83 4.07
N ASN A 111 -17.93 2.48 3.98
CA ASN A 111 -18.67 2.95 5.16
C ASN A 111 -19.55 1.87 5.81
N CYS A 112 -19.73 0.71 5.16
CA CYS A 112 -20.54 -0.41 5.67
C CYS A 112 -19.75 -1.71 5.81
N HIS A 113 -18.60 -1.81 5.16
CA HIS A 113 -17.76 -3.00 5.11
C HIS A 113 -16.29 -2.62 5.20
N THR A 114 -15.48 -3.61 5.57
CA THR A 114 -14.03 -3.54 5.50
C THR A 114 -13.53 -4.19 4.21
N ILE A 115 -12.65 -3.50 3.49
CA ILE A 115 -11.96 -4.00 2.30
C ILE A 115 -10.46 -3.90 2.55
N LEU A 116 -9.74 -5.02 2.45
CA LEU A 116 -8.30 -5.10 2.76
C LEU A 116 -7.95 -4.53 4.14
N GLY A 117 -8.79 -4.77 5.15
CA GLY A 117 -8.58 -4.26 6.51
C GLY A 117 -8.89 -2.76 6.71
N ASN A 118 -9.44 -2.08 5.70
CA ASN A 118 -9.81 -0.66 5.78
C ASN A 118 -11.32 -0.47 5.54
N GLY A 119 -11.99 0.32 6.39
CA GLY A 119 -13.41 0.62 6.28
C GLY A 119 -14.12 0.59 7.64
N ALA A 120 -15.45 0.42 7.60
CA ALA A 120 -16.29 0.26 8.78
C ALA A 120 -16.25 -1.18 9.35
N TYR A 121 -16.53 -1.28 10.66
CA TYR A 121 -16.52 -2.52 11.46
C TYR A 121 -17.87 -2.75 12.12
#